data_AF-A0A2H6B7P3-F1
#
_entry.id   AF-A0A2H6B7P3-F1
#
_cell.length_a   1.000
_cell.length_b   1.000
_cell.length_c   1.000
_cell.angle_alpha   90.00
_cell.angle_beta   90.00
_cell.angle_gamma   90.00
#
_symmetry.space_group_name_H-M   'P 1'
#
loop_
_entity.id
_entity.type
_entity.pdbx_description
1 polymer ?
#
loop_
_entity_poly.entity_id
_entity_poly.type
_entity_poly.pdbx_seq_one_letter_code
_entity_poly.pdbx_strand_id
1 'polypeptide(L)'
;MIPLVDSTKTTGLIFFPGTMVGMLVAGAEPLDAVRLQLILLYLVLGAVATSSLLALVLVRRRLVEPGERIRELTARPSEPSVR
;
A
#
# COMPACT_ATOMS: atom_id res chain seq x y z
N MET A 1 7.33 11.21 -11.72
CA MET A 1 6.92 10.30 -10.63
C MET A 1 5.85 9.31 -11.13
N ILE A 2 6.24 8.45 -12.07
CA ILE A 2 5.47 7.32 -12.62
C ILE A 2 6.10 5.94 -12.29
N PRO A 3 7.43 5.77 -12.01
CA PRO A 3 8.04 4.44 -11.87
C PRO A 3 7.54 3.59 -10.69
N LEU A 4 7.09 4.22 -9.59
CA LEU A 4 6.75 3.50 -8.35
C LEU A 4 5.40 2.77 -8.45
N VAL A 5 4.42 3.37 -9.13
CA VAL A 5 3.12 2.75 -9.37
C VAL A 5 3.26 1.60 -10.37
N ASP A 6 4.07 1.79 -11.42
CA ASP A 6 4.32 0.76 -12.44
C ASP A 6 5.18 -0.41 -11.93
N SER A 7 6.14 -0.13 -11.04
CA SER A 7 6.90 -1.19 -10.36
C SER A 7 6.03 -1.97 -9.37
N THR A 8 5.09 -1.33 -8.66
CA THR A 8 4.16 -2.06 -7.78
C THR A 8 3.27 -3.02 -8.58
N LYS A 9 2.84 -2.61 -9.77
CA LYS A 9 2.04 -3.44 -10.69
C LYS A 9 2.82 -4.64 -11.21
N THR A 10 4.11 -4.45 -11.52
CA THR A 10 4.99 -5.49 -12.07
C THR A 10 5.50 -6.44 -10.98
N THR A 11 5.89 -5.92 -9.82
CA THR A 11 6.38 -6.70 -8.68
C THR A 11 5.28 -7.52 -8.00
N GLY A 12 4.06 -6.98 -7.90
CA GLY A 12 2.92 -7.70 -7.30
C GLY A 12 2.38 -8.86 -8.14
N LEU A 13 2.70 -8.93 -9.44
CA LEU A 13 2.18 -9.98 -10.32
C LEU A 13 3.23 -11.04 -10.69
N ILE A 14 4.50 -10.63 -10.84
CA ILE A 14 5.57 -11.50 -11.39
C ILE A 14 6.23 -12.38 -10.31
N PHE A 15 6.19 -12.00 -9.02
CA PHE A 15 6.82 -12.76 -7.93
C PHE A 15 5.86 -13.51 -7.01
N PHE A 16 4.56 -13.50 -7.30
CA PHE A 16 3.59 -14.14 -6.43
C PHE A 16 3.51 -15.68 -6.47
N PRO A 17 4.15 -16.47 -7.37
CA PRO A 17 3.95 -17.92 -7.34
C PRO A 17 4.71 -18.61 -6.20
N GLY A 18 5.38 -17.89 -5.29
CA GLY A 18 6.15 -18.48 -4.19
C GLY A 18 5.35 -19.46 -3.35
N THR A 19 4.14 -19.08 -2.90
CA THR A 19 3.28 -19.96 -2.10
C THR A 19 2.75 -21.14 -2.93
N MET A 20 2.30 -20.88 -4.16
CA MET A 20 1.83 -21.93 -5.06
C MET A 20 2.91 -22.98 -5.35
N VAL A 21 4.13 -22.53 -5.69
CA VAL A 21 5.29 -23.41 -5.95
C VAL A 21 5.68 -24.17 -4.68
N GLY A 22 5.68 -23.52 -3.50
CA GLY A 22 5.93 -24.18 -2.22
C GLY A 22 4.94 -25.30 -1.92
N MET A 23 3.65 -25.08 -2.20
CA MET A 23 2.61 -26.11 -2.05
C MET A 23 2.79 -27.27 -3.03
N LEU A 24 3.12 -26.98 -4.29
CA LEU A 24 3.38 -28.01 -5.30
C LEU A 24 4.59 -28.88 -4.92
N VAL A 25 5.68 -28.28 -4.45
CA VAL A 25 6.88 -29.01 -3.98
C VAL A 25 6.59 -29.83 -2.72
N ALA A 26 5.67 -29.37 -1.86
CA ALA A 26 5.20 -30.11 -0.70
C ALA A 26 4.22 -31.25 -1.04
N GLY A 27 3.88 -31.45 -2.32
CA GLY A 27 3.01 -32.52 -2.79
C GLY A 27 1.51 -32.20 -2.73
N ALA A 28 1.13 -30.93 -2.57
CA ALA A 28 -0.28 -30.52 -2.62
C ALA A 28 -0.86 -30.63 -4.05
N GLU A 29 -2.17 -30.82 -4.16
CA GLU A 29 -2.84 -30.84 -5.46
C GLU A 29 -2.71 -29.48 -6.17
N PRO A 30 -2.41 -29.44 -7.49
CA PRO A 30 -2.26 -28.19 -8.23
C PRO A 30 -3.47 -27.27 -8.19
N LEU A 31 -4.67 -27.84 -8.12
CA LEU A 31 -5.91 -27.07 -8.03
C LEU A 31 -5.99 -26.28 -6.72
N ASP A 32 -5.56 -26.88 -5.61
CA ASP A 32 -5.56 -26.22 -4.29
C ASP A 32 -4.51 -25.11 -4.23
N ALA A 33 -3.32 -25.36 -4.78
CA ALA A 33 -2.25 -24.38 -4.86
C ALA A 33 -2.68 -23.13 -5.65
N VAL A 34 -3.32 -23.32 -6.81
CA VAL A 34 -3.83 -22.22 -7.65
C VAL A 34 -4.99 -21.50 -6.98
N ARG A 35 -5.89 -22.22 -6.30
CA ARG A 35 -7.03 -21.61 -5.60
C ARG A 35 -6.57 -20.68 -4.48
N LEU A 36 -5.63 -21.14 -3.65
CA LEU A 36 -5.07 -20.31 -2.59
C LEU A 36 -4.33 -19.09 -3.18
N GLN A 37 -3.58 -19.31 -4.26
CA GLN A 37 -2.88 -18.24 -4.97
C GLN A 37 -3.83 -17.13 -5.43
N LEU A 38 -4.98 -17.47 -6.00
CA LEU A 38 -6.00 -16.50 -6.42
C LEU A 38 -6.65 -15.79 -5.22
N ILE A 39 -6.94 -16.51 -4.14
CA ILE A 39 -7.49 -15.90 -2.91
C ILE A 39 -6.52 -14.86 -2.36
N LEU A 40 -5.24 -15.18 -2.26
CA LEU A 40 -4.21 -14.27 -1.76
C LEU A 40 -4.04 -13.04 -2.67
N LEU A 41 -4.10 -13.23 -3.99
CA LEU A 41 -4.04 -12.12 -4.94
C LEU A 41 -5.17 -11.12 -4.68
N TYR A 42 -6.42 -11.58 -4.59
CA TYR A 42 -7.56 -10.71 -4.32
C TYR A 42 -7.51 -10.09 -2.92
N LEU A 43 -7.06 -10.85 -1.92
CA LEU A 43 -6.90 -10.37 -0.56
C LEU A 43 -5.91 -9.20 -0.48
N VAL A 44 -4.73 -9.35 -1.07
CA VAL A 44 -3.70 -8.31 -1.05
C VAL A 44 -4.14 -7.10 -1.88
N LEU A 45 -4.73 -7.33 -3.06
CA LEU A 45 -5.26 -6.24 -3.87
C LEU A 45 -6.33 -5.42 -3.11
N GLY A 46 -7.26 -6.12 -2.45
CA GLY A 46 -8.29 -5.49 -1.61
C GLY A 46 -7.70 -4.76 -0.41
N ALA A 47 -6.70 -5.35 0.28
CA ALA A 47 -6.02 -4.74 1.41
C ALA A 47 -5.29 -3.44 1.00
N VAL A 48 -4.60 -3.44 -0.13
CA VAL A 48 -3.91 -2.24 -0.64
C VAL A 48 -4.91 -1.16 -1.05
N ALA A 49 -5.96 -1.51 -1.78
CA ALA A 49 -6.99 -0.56 -2.20
C ALA A 49 -7.72 0.08 -1.01
N THR A 50 -8.09 -0.72 -0.02
CA THR A 50 -8.77 -0.21 1.20
C THR A 50 -7.82 0.62 2.06
N SER A 51 -6.58 0.17 2.26
CA SER A 51 -5.58 0.90 3.06
C SER A 51 -5.23 2.26 2.45
N SER A 52 -5.07 2.33 1.12
CA SER A 52 -4.78 3.58 0.42
C SER A 52 -5.96 4.56 0.49
N LEU A 53 -7.19 4.09 0.33
CA LEU A 53 -8.39 4.92 0.50
C LEU A 53 -8.51 5.45 1.93
N LEU A 54 -8.33 4.59 2.93
CA LEU A 54 -8.36 4.98 4.34
C LEU A 54 -7.27 6.00 4.67
N ALA A 55 -6.04 5.78 4.19
CA ALA A 55 -4.94 6.72 4.37
C ALA A 55 -5.28 8.09 3.78
N LEU A 56 -5.82 8.14 2.57
CA LEU A 56 -6.22 9.39 1.91
C LEU A 56 -7.31 10.13 2.70
N VAL A 57 -8.33 9.41 3.17
CA VAL A 57 -9.41 10.00 3.98
C VAL A 57 -8.88 10.55 5.31
N LEU A 58 -7.99 9.81 5.99
CA LEU A 58 -7.38 10.22 7.24
C LEU A 58 -6.50 11.46 7.05
N VAL A 59 -5.66 11.46 6.01
CA VAL A 59 -4.81 12.60 5.63
C VAL A 59 -5.67 13.82 5.36
N ARG A 60 -6.71 13.70 4.53
CA ARG A 60 -7.63 14.80 4.24
C ARG A 60 -8.27 15.36 5.51
N ARG A 61 -8.77 14.49 6.41
CA ARG A 61 -9.39 14.93 7.67
C ARG A 61 -8.42 15.60 8.64
N ARG A 62 -7.13 15.24 8.60
CA ARG A 62 -6.13 15.71 9.57
C ARG A 62 -5.37 16.95 9.08
N LEU A 63 -5.15 17.08 7.78
CA LEU A 63 -4.23 18.06 7.20
C LEU A 63 -4.89 19.10 6.29
N VAL A 64 -6.16 18.91 5.89
CA VAL A 64 -6.86 19.84 4.99
C VAL A 64 -7.96 20.58 5.75
N GLU A 65 -7.84 21.89 5.86
CA GLU A 65 -8.84 22.79 6.46
C GLU A 65 -9.96 23.14 5.46
N PRO A 66 -11.12 23.65 5.91
CA PRO A 66 -12.16 24.17 5.01
C PRO A 66 -11.57 25.29 4.13
N GLY A 67 -11.54 25.07 2.81
CA GLY A 67 -10.89 25.95 1.84
C GLY A 67 -9.59 25.41 1.22
N GLU A 68 -9.34 24.09 1.29
CA GLU A 68 -8.22 23.38 0.64
C GLU A 68 -6.82 23.84 1.08
N ARG A 69 -6.75 24.60 2.18
CA ARG A 69 -5.51 25.07 2.76
C ARG A 69 -4.85 23.89 3.50
N ILE A 70 -3.62 23.55 3.12
CA ILE A 70 -2.81 22.56 3.82
C ILE A 70 -2.39 23.19 5.16
N ARG A 71 -2.69 22.51 6.27
CA ARG A 71 -2.29 22.97 7.59
C ARG A 71 -0.76 23.01 7.65
N GLU A 72 -0.21 24.21 7.76
CA GLU A 72 1.23 24.41 7.84
C GLU A 72 1.72 23.68 9.11
N LEU A 73 2.51 22.61 8.94
CA LEU A 73 3.25 22.01 10.05
C LEU A 73 4.35 22.99 10.43
N THR A 74 3.98 24.05 11.12
CA THR A 74 4.92 24.99 11.72
C THR A 74 5.66 24.25 12.83
N ALA A 75 6.70 23.49 12.47
CA ALA A 75 7.85 23.39 13.33
C ALA A 75 8.41 24.81 13.41
N ARG A 76 8.05 25.54 14.46
CA ARG A 76 8.81 26.70 14.91
C ARG A 76 9.97 26.13 15.74
N PRO A 77 11.21 26.05 15.24
CA PRO A 77 12.32 26.43 16.10
C PRO A 77 12.09 27.91 16.39
N SER A 78 11.88 28.23 17.66
CA SER A 78 12.01 29.57 18.17
C SER A 78 13.37 30.13 17.74
N GLU A 79 13.39 31.00 16.73
CA GLU A 79 14.49 31.96 16.61
C GLU A 79 14.40 32.86 17.86
N PRO A 80 15.41 32.85 18.75
CA PRO A 80 15.50 33.86 19.77
C PRO A 80 15.87 35.15 19.07
N SER A 81 14.92 36.09 19.03
CA SER A 81 15.20 37.48 18.70
C SER A 81 16.28 38.02 19.65
N VAL A 82 17.43 38.39 19.08
CA VAL A 82 18.25 39.57 19.38
C VAL A 82 18.41 39.95 20.86
N ARG A 83 19.64 39.82 21.36
CA ARG A 83 20.34 40.90 22.07
C ARG A 83 21.80 40.95 21.63
#